data_AF-A0A3D2JFK1-F1
#
_entry.id   AF-A0A3D2JFK1-F1
#
_cell.length_a   1.000
_cell.length_b   1.000
_cell.length_c   1.000
_cell.angle_alpha   90.00
_cell.angle_beta   90.00
_cell.angle_gamma   90.00
#
_symmetry.space_group_name_H-M   'P 1'
#
loop_
_entity.id
_entity.type
_entity.pdbx_description
1 polymer ?
#
loop_
_entity_poly.entity_id
_entity_poly.type
_entity_poly.pdbx_seq_one_letter_code
_entity_poly.pdbx_strand_id
1 'polypeptide(L)'
;MFDKLLEEDERVIELMAEREARGRVEGEARGEVRGKVDVLTTVIGTRFPTFAEEAHSKLLRVKQPEKLDTLAQLVVTAPDENALRWVLDSMVA
;
A
#
# COMPACT_ATOMS: atom_id res chain seq x y z
N MET A 1 -34.07 21.14 9.97
CA MET A 1 -33.63 22.38 10.67
C MET A 1 -32.77 22.02 11.89
N PHE A 2 -31.83 21.09 11.73
CA PHE A 2 -30.85 20.72 12.77
C PHE A 2 -29.43 20.66 12.20
N ASP A 3 -29.27 20.52 10.87
CA ASP A 3 -27.96 20.55 10.19
C ASP A 3 -27.19 21.86 10.42
N LYS A 4 -27.88 23.01 10.37
CA LYS A 4 -27.28 24.33 10.63
C LYS A 4 -26.75 24.53 12.07
N LEU A 5 -27.28 23.81 13.05
CA LEU A 5 -26.84 23.92 14.46
C LEU A 5 -25.62 23.05 14.75
N LEU A 6 -25.44 21.97 13.99
CA LEU A 6 -24.25 21.11 14.08
C LEU A 6 -23.05 21.74 13.37
N GLU A 7 -23.26 22.51 12.30
CA GLU A 7 -22.19 23.19 11.56
C GLU A 7 -21.56 24.37 12.33
N GLU A 8 -22.22 24.91 13.36
CA GLU A 8 -21.75 26.06 14.16
C GLU A 8 -21.25 25.69 15.57
N ASP A 9 -21.43 24.44 16.04
CA ASP A 9 -20.85 23.98 17.30
C ASP A 9 -19.35 23.71 17.09
N GLU A 10 -18.52 24.49 17.76
CA GLU A 10 -17.05 24.46 17.67
C GLU A 10 -16.49 23.03 17.82
N ARG A 11 -17.13 22.19 18.63
CA ARG A 11 -16.72 20.78 18.83
C ARG A 11 -17.03 19.89 17.62
N VAL A 12 -18.08 20.20 16.86
CA VAL A 12 -18.41 19.47 15.63
C VAL A 12 -17.48 19.87 14.50
N ILE A 13 -17.09 21.14 14.42
CA ILE A 13 -16.07 21.63 13.47
C ILE A 13 -14.72 20.94 13.74
N GLU A 14 -14.28 20.89 14.99
CA GLU A 14 -13.05 20.18 15.38
C GLU A 14 -13.11 18.69 15.03
N LEU A 15 -14.23 18.03 15.31
CA LEU A 15 -14.42 16.61 15.01
C LEU A 15 -14.39 16.33 13.49
N MET A 16 -14.97 17.21 12.68
CA MET A 16 -14.96 17.10 11.22
C MET A 16 -13.54 17.32 10.66
N ALA A 17 -12.83 18.33 11.16
CA ALA A 17 -11.44 18.59 10.78
C ALA A 17 -10.51 17.42 11.15
N GLU A 18 -10.68 16.81 12.33
CA GLU A 18 -9.91 15.65 12.75
C GLU A 18 -10.22 14.42 11.87
N ARG A 19 -11.49 14.22 11.49
CA ARG A 19 -11.89 13.15 10.56
C ARG A 19 -11.33 13.34 9.16
N GLU A 20 -11.34 14.55 8.63
CA GLU A 20 -10.74 14.86 7.33
C GLU A 20 -9.22 14.70 7.35
N ALA A 21 -8.56 15.13 8.42
CA ALA A 21 -7.12 14.96 8.58
C ALA A 21 -6.76 13.47 8.64
N ARG A 22 -7.48 12.67 9.43
CA ARG A 22 -7.34 11.21 9.45
C ARG A 22 -7.62 10.59 8.08
N GLY A 23 -8.68 11.03 7.41
CA GLY A 23 -9.05 10.55 6.08
C GLY A 23 -7.99 10.85 5.01
N ARG A 24 -7.36 12.03 5.07
CA ARG A 24 -6.24 12.39 4.19
C ARG A 24 -5.00 11.55 4.47
N VAL A 25 -4.61 11.40 5.73
CA VAL A 25 -3.46 10.57 6.12
C VAL A 25 -3.66 9.10 5.72
N GLU A 26 -4.85 8.55 5.97
CA GLU A 26 -5.18 7.18 5.52
C GLU A 26 -5.21 7.06 4.00
N GLY A 27 -5.70 8.09 3.30
CA GLY A 27 -5.75 8.14 1.84
C GLY A 27 -4.37 8.18 1.21
N GLU A 28 -3.47 9.02 1.74
CA GLU A 28 -2.08 9.13 1.30
C GLU A 28 -1.32 7.83 1.56
N ALA A 29 -1.45 7.24 2.76
CA ALA A 29 -0.82 5.96 3.09
C ALA A 29 -1.30 4.82 2.18
N ARG A 30 -2.61 4.74 1.89
CA ARG A 30 -3.16 3.74 0.95
C ARG A 30 -2.70 3.99 -0.48
N GLY A 31 -2.61 5.26 -0.89
CA GLY A 31 -2.11 5.66 -2.20
C GLY A 31 -0.64 5.28 -2.39
N GLU A 32 0.19 5.52 -1.38
CA GLU A 32 1.61 5.14 -1.39
C GLU A 32 1.80 3.63 -1.50
N VAL A 33 1.09 2.84 -0.68
CA VAL A 33 1.15 1.37 -0.74
C VAL A 33 0.76 0.88 -2.13
N ARG A 34 -0.35 1.37 -2.68
CA ARG A 34 -0.81 0.96 -4.02
C ARG A 34 0.20 1.32 -5.11
N GLY A 35 0.75 2.53 -5.09
CA GLY A 35 1.77 2.97 -6.04
C GLY A 35 3.02 2.08 -5.99
N LYS A 36 3.48 1.71 -4.79
CA LYS A 36 4.62 0.78 -4.63
C LYS A 36 4.30 -0.62 -5.16
N VAL A 37 3.09 -1.13 -4.94
CA VAL A 37 2.65 -2.43 -5.47
C VAL A 37 2.66 -2.45 -7.01
N ASP A 38 2.16 -1.40 -7.66
CA ASP A 38 2.11 -1.30 -9.13
C ASP A 38 3.53 -1.26 -9.74
N VAL A 39 4.43 -0.48 -9.14
CA VAL A 39 5.84 -0.41 -9.55
C VAL A 39 6.53 -1.76 -9.39
N LEU A 40 6.39 -2.40 -8.22
CA LEU A 40 7.00 -3.70 -7.96
C LEU A 40 6.48 -4.76 -8.91
N THR A 41 5.18 -4.79 -9.16
CA THR A 41 4.56 -5.72 -10.11
C THR A 41 5.12 -5.54 -11.51
N THR A 42 5.35 -4.31 -11.94
CA THR A 42 5.96 -4.00 -13.25
C THR A 42 7.40 -4.51 -13.34
N VAL A 43 8.20 -4.28 -12.31
CA VAL A 43 9.60 -4.75 -12.26
C VAL A 43 9.65 -6.28 -12.24
N ILE A 44 8.81 -6.92 -11.40
CA ILE A 44 8.73 -8.37 -11.32
C ILE A 44 8.26 -8.96 -12.65
N GLY A 45 7.23 -8.40 -13.29
CA GLY A 45 6.76 -8.89 -14.58
C GLY A 45 7.77 -8.72 -15.70
N THR A 46 8.67 -7.74 -15.60
CA THR A 46 9.77 -7.57 -16.55
C THR A 46 10.85 -8.65 -16.38
N ARG A 47 11.17 -9.05 -15.14
CA ARG A 47 12.19 -10.08 -14.86
C ARG A 47 11.64 -11.51 -14.93
N PHE A 48 10.43 -11.71 -14.45
CA PHE A 48 9.76 -12.99 -14.20
C PHE A 48 8.28 -12.91 -14.65
N PRO A 49 8.02 -12.86 -15.97
CA PRO A 49 6.68 -12.60 -16.50
C PRO A 49 5.63 -13.65 -16.09
N THR A 50 6.04 -14.90 -15.92
CA THR A 50 5.18 -16.01 -15.44
C THR A 50 4.71 -15.82 -14.00
N PHE A 51 5.40 -15.00 -13.21
CA PHE A 51 5.15 -14.78 -11.79
C PHE A 51 4.43 -13.45 -11.50
N ALA A 52 4.25 -12.59 -12.50
CA ALA A 52 3.73 -11.23 -12.33
C ALA A 52 2.36 -11.19 -11.63
N GLU A 53 1.41 -12.03 -12.07
CA GLU A 53 0.04 -12.07 -11.52
C GLU A 53 0.01 -12.59 -10.07
N GLU A 54 0.81 -13.61 -9.77
CA GLU A 54 0.94 -14.15 -8.42
C GLU A 54 1.61 -13.14 -7.50
N ALA A 55 2.68 -12.49 -7.97
CA ALA A 55 3.38 -11.45 -7.23
C ALA A 55 2.46 -10.27 -6.91
N HIS A 56 1.70 -9.76 -7.88
CA HIS A 56 0.73 -8.68 -7.67
C HIS A 56 -0.30 -9.04 -6.58
N SER A 57 -0.88 -10.24 -6.68
CA SER A 57 -1.87 -10.73 -5.70
C SER A 57 -1.30 -10.84 -4.29
N LYS A 58 -0.02 -11.21 -4.16
CA LYS A 58 0.70 -11.28 -2.88
C LYS A 58 1.06 -9.89 -2.35
N LEU A 59 1.56 -9.02 -3.23
CA LEU A 59 1.93 -7.64 -2.91
C LEU A 59 0.75 -6.81 -2.36
N LEU A 60 -0.45 -7.00 -2.90
CA LEU A 60 -1.67 -6.36 -2.40
C LEU A 60 -2.01 -6.72 -0.94
N ARG A 61 -1.46 -7.82 -0.42
CA ARG A 61 -1.66 -8.22 0.99
C ARG A 61 -0.67 -7.54 1.93
N VAL A 62 0.42 -6.97 1.39
CA VAL A 62 1.43 -6.25 2.18
C VAL A 62 0.94 -4.82 2.41
N LYS A 63 0.53 -4.53 3.65
CA LYS A 63 -0.01 -3.21 4.04
C LYS A 63 1.06 -2.23 4.52
N GLN A 64 2.29 -2.68 4.72
CA GLN A 64 3.38 -1.87 5.26
C GLN A 64 4.27 -1.37 4.12
N PRO A 65 4.31 -0.06 3.84
CA PRO A 65 5.10 0.49 2.74
C PRO A 65 6.60 0.21 2.90
N GLU A 66 7.13 0.11 4.12
CA GLU A 66 8.53 -0.16 4.41
C GLU A 66 8.94 -1.59 3.99
N LYS A 67 8.01 -2.55 4.11
CA LYS A 67 8.21 -3.91 3.62
C LYS A 67 8.26 -3.94 2.09
N LEU A 68 7.45 -3.11 1.43
CA LEU A 68 7.48 -2.97 -0.04
C LEU A 68 8.81 -2.36 -0.51
N ASP A 69 9.35 -1.38 0.21
CA ASP A 69 10.66 -0.79 -0.11
C ASP A 69 11.79 -1.82 0.04
N THR A 70 11.74 -2.63 1.11
CA THR A 70 12.68 -3.75 1.28
C THR A 70 12.54 -4.76 0.14
N LEU A 71 11.30 -5.06 -0.27
CA LEU A 71 11.06 -5.97 -1.39
C LEU A 71 11.59 -5.41 -2.72
N ALA A 72 11.51 -4.09 -2.94
CA ALA A 72 12.04 -3.46 -4.15
C ALA A 72 13.54 -3.71 -4.32
N GLN A 73 14.30 -3.62 -3.23
CA GLN A 73 15.74 -3.94 -3.26
C GLN A 73 15.96 -5.42 -3.58
N LEU A 74 15.21 -6.31 -2.93
CA LEU A 74 15.33 -7.76 -3.10
C LEU A 74 14.93 -8.23 -4.51
N VAL A 75 13.90 -7.62 -5.11
CA VAL A 75 13.45 -7.91 -6.48
C VAL A 75 14.56 -7.62 -7.48
N VAL A 76 15.37 -6.57 -7.28
CA VAL A 76 16.47 -6.23 -8.19
C VAL A 76 17.65 -7.19 -8.01
N THR A 77 17.94 -7.62 -6.79
CA THR A 77 19.10 -8.49 -6.48
C THR A 77 18.78 -9.98 -6.55
N ALA A 78 17.51 -10.38 -6.65
CA ALA A 78 17.12 -11.78 -6.67
C ALA A 78 17.75 -12.52 -7.86
N PRO A 79 18.39 -13.69 -7.64
CA PRO A 79 19.04 -14.45 -8.71
C PRO A 79 18.01 -15.11 -9.64
N ASP A 80 16.86 -15.54 -9.13
CA ASP A 80 15.83 -16.26 -9.87
C ASP A 80 14.41 -16.08 -9.29
N GLU A 81 13.41 -16.62 -10.00
CA GLU A 81 11.99 -16.54 -9.63
C GLU A 81 11.71 -17.22 -8.28
N ASN A 82 12.37 -18.35 -7.98
CA ASN A 82 12.11 -19.12 -6.76
C ASN A 82 12.59 -18.38 -5.52
N ALA A 83 13.78 -17.77 -5.59
CA ALA A 83 14.30 -16.92 -4.52
C ALA A 83 13.35 -15.75 -4.24
N LEU A 84 12.84 -15.10 -5.29
CA LEU A 84 11.87 -14.03 -5.13
C LEU A 84 10.53 -14.51 -4.56
N ARG A 85 10.02 -15.66 -5.02
CA ARG A 85 8.78 -16.26 -4.51
C ARG A 85 8.88 -16.55 -3.01
N TRP A 86 10.01 -17.11 -2.56
CA TRP A 86 10.27 -17.37 -1.15
C TRP A 86 10.27 -16.10 -0.30
N VAL A 87 10.92 -15.03 -0.78
CA VAL A 87 10.92 -13.73 -0.10
C VAL A 87 9.50 -13.18 0.01
N LEU A 88 8.73 -13.20 -1.09
CA LEU A 88 7.34 -12.74 -1.09
C LEU A 88 6.46 -13.53 -0.11
N ASP A 89 6.62 -14.84 -0.06
CA ASP A 89 5.87 -15.69 0.87
C ASP A 89 6.21 -15.38 2.33
N SER A 90 7.49 -15.12 2.64
CA SER A 90 7.91 -14.74 3.99
C SER A 90 7.34 -13.39 4.48
N MET A 91 6.96 -12.50 3.56
CA MET A 91 6.45 -11.17 3.89
C MET A 91 4.92 -11.10 3.99
N VAL A 92 4.23 -12.06 3.36
CA VAL A 92 2.77 -12.19 3.36
C VAL A 92 2.26 -13.10 4.48
N ALA A 93 3.10 -14.01 4.99
CA ALA A 93 2.84 -14.82 6.19
C ALA A 93 2.73 -13.96 7.47
#